data_AF-A0A7V9GTD4-F1
#
_entry.id   AF-A0A7V9GTD4-F1
#
_cell.length_a   1.000
_cell.length_b   1.000
_cell.length_c   1.000
_cell.angle_alpha   90.00
_cell.angle_beta   90.00
_cell.angle_gamma   90.00
#
_symmetry.space_group_name_H-M   'P 1'
#
loop_
_entity.id
_entity.type
_entity.pdbx_description
1 polymer ?
#
loop_
_entity_poly.entity_id
_entity_poly.type
_entity_poly.pdbx_seq_one_letter_code
_entity_poly.pdbx_strand_id
1 'polypeptide(L)'
;MTRPLRIATGLATVSLIALAGCGSEIEVPKEEKDLRAGAELFNERCSGCHSFEAANSFGSNPDKTPLKYQERTNGPNFNVRKEDKQSVLYAIRNGGFSGAIMPANIVVGDDAELVADFVEEYAGRKPESTDESGSDGFSTGNQGP
;
A
#
# COMPACT_ATOMS: atom_id res chain seq x y z
N MET A 1 45.32 -55.00 -25.43
CA MET A 1 43.99 -54.74 -26.00
C MET A 1 43.48 -53.43 -25.42
N THR A 2 43.49 -52.37 -26.23
CA THR A 2 43.04 -51.01 -25.90
C THR A 2 41.61 -50.83 -26.41
N ARG A 3 40.67 -50.40 -25.56
CA ARG A 3 39.50 -49.60 -25.98
C ARG A 3 39.06 -48.66 -24.85
N PRO A 4 39.10 -47.33 -25.07
CA PRO A 4 38.52 -46.32 -24.19
C PRO A 4 37.05 -46.06 -24.60
N LEU A 5 36.19 -45.69 -23.65
CA LEU A 5 35.07 -44.81 -23.98
C LEU A 5 34.63 -43.99 -22.77
N ARG A 6 34.89 -42.68 -22.88
CA ARG A 6 34.35 -41.64 -22.02
C ARG A 6 32.88 -41.42 -22.38
N ILE A 7 32.00 -41.40 -21.38
CA ILE A 7 30.60 -40.98 -21.48
C ILE A 7 30.47 -39.87 -20.44
N ALA A 8 30.66 -38.62 -20.86
CA ALA A 8 29.64 -37.70 -21.35
C ALA A 8 29.00 -36.91 -20.19
N THR A 9 29.50 -35.67 -20.10
CA THR A 9 29.08 -34.50 -19.35
C THR A 9 27.55 -34.33 -19.34
N GLY A 10 26.93 -34.41 -18.16
CA GLY A 10 25.56 -33.96 -17.93
C GLY A 10 25.58 -32.59 -17.27
N LEU A 11 25.50 -31.53 -18.07
CA LEU A 11 25.42 -30.15 -17.58
C LEU A 11 23.95 -29.87 -17.20
N ALA A 12 23.61 -30.06 -15.93
CA ALA A 12 22.29 -29.70 -15.40
C ALA A 12 22.21 -28.18 -15.23
N THR A 13 21.59 -27.49 -16.18
CA THR A 13 21.30 -26.05 -16.08
C THR A 13 20.10 -25.84 -15.17
N VAL A 14 20.34 -25.45 -13.92
CA VAL A 14 19.31 -24.95 -13.01
C VAL A 14 18.99 -23.52 -13.45
N SER A 15 17.93 -23.35 -14.24
CA SER A 15 17.40 -22.03 -14.56
C SER A 15 16.67 -21.47 -13.33
N LEU A 16 17.37 -20.67 -12.52
CA LEU A 16 16.73 -19.77 -11.56
C LEU A 16 15.98 -18.69 -12.38
N ILE A 17 14.68 -18.87 -12.55
CA ILE A 17 13.80 -17.80 -13.02
C ILE A 17 13.60 -16.87 -11.82
N ALA A 18 14.41 -15.81 -11.73
CA ALA A 18 14.13 -14.70 -10.85
C ALA A 18 12.92 -13.94 -11.43
N LEU A 19 11.73 -14.17 -10.84
CA LEU A 19 10.59 -13.29 -11.07
C LEU A 19 10.92 -11.94 -10.46
N ALA A 20 11.49 -11.03 -11.26
CA ALA A 20 11.44 -9.61 -10.96
C ALA A 20 9.98 -9.16 -11.10
N GLY A 21 9.23 -9.23 -10.00
CA GLY A 21 7.92 -8.60 -9.91
C GLY A 21 8.08 -7.10 -10.12
N CYS A 22 7.17 -6.49 -10.87
CA CYS A 22 7.07 -5.03 -11.00
C CYS A 22 6.71 -4.50 -9.60
N GLY A 23 7.73 -4.10 -8.83
CA GLY A 23 7.60 -3.81 -7.40
C GLY A 23 6.87 -2.50 -7.17
N SER A 24 5.56 -2.57 -7.00
CA SER A 24 4.82 -1.58 -6.23
C SER A 24 5.35 -1.59 -4.79
N GLU A 25 6.00 -0.51 -4.36
CA GLU A 25 6.63 -0.45 -3.03
C GLU A 25 5.57 -0.13 -1.96
N ILE A 26 5.16 -1.16 -1.23
CA ILE A 26 4.36 -1.02 0.00
C ILE A 26 5.26 -0.40 1.09
N GLU A 27 4.76 0.54 1.89
CA GLU A 27 5.57 1.26 2.89
C GLU A 27 5.69 0.50 4.23
N VAL A 28 4.74 -0.40 4.53
CA VAL A 28 4.70 -1.15 5.81
C VAL A 28 5.96 -2.00 6.01
N PRO A 29 6.71 -1.93 7.12
CA PRO A 29 7.92 -2.73 7.31
C PRO A 29 7.68 -4.25 7.10
N LYS A 30 8.67 -4.97 6.56
CA LYS A 30 8.55 -6.41 6.27
C LYS A 30 8.44 -7.26 7.54
N GLU A 31 8.86 -6.70 8.67
CA GLU A 31 8.81 -7.29 10.01
C GLU A 31 7.37 -7.31 10.55
N GLU A 32 6.53 -6.36 10.14
CA GLU A 32 5.12 -6.24 10.50
C GLU A 32 4.25 -7.10 9.57
N LYS A 33 4.42 -8.42 9.65
CA LYS A 33 3.87 -9.39 8.68
C LYS A 33 2.37 -9.23 8.40
N ASP A 34 1.56 -9.07 9.44
CA ASP A 34 0.10 -9.01 9.31
C ASP A 34 -0.34 -7.68 8.66
N LEU A 35 0.26 -6.57 9.08
CA LEU A 35 -0.01 -5.25 8.49
C LEU A 35 0.49 -5.17 7.05
N ARG A 36 1.64 -5.79 6.76
CA ARG A 36 2.19 -5.90 5.40
C ARG A 36 1.27 -6.73 4.50
N ALA A 37 0.78 -7.86 5.00
CA ALA A 37 -0.20 -8.67 4.27
C ALA A 37 -1.51 -7.91 4.04
N GLY A 38 -2.00 -7.16 5.03
CA GLY A 38 -3.15 -6.27 4.89
C GLY A 38 -2.95 -5.19 3.82
N ALA A 39 -1.76 -4.60 3.74
CA ALA A 39 -1.41 -3.61 2.72
C ALA A 39 -1.30 -4.22 1.31
N GLU A 40 -0.75 -5.42 1.18
CA GLU A 40 -0.69 -6.17 -0.08
C GLU A 40 -2.11 -6.52 -0.57
N LEU A 41 -2.96 -7.05 0.31
CA LEU A 41 -4.37 -7.30 0.02
C LEU A 41 -5.12 -6.02 -0.38
N PHE A 42 -4.86 -4.91 0.31
CA PHE A 42 -5.44 -3.61 -0.05
C PHE A 42 -5.01 -3.19 -1.47
N ASN A 43 -3.73 -3.32 -1.80
CA ASN A 43 -3.22 -3.00 -3.13
C ASN A 43 -3.91 -3.87 -4.21
N GLU A 44 -4.04 -5.17 -3.97
CA GLU A 44 -4.62 -6.10 -4.94
C GLU A 44 -6.13 -5.92 -5.14
N ARG A 45 -6.85 -5.53 -4.09
CA ARG A 45 -8.33 -5.58 -4.06
C ARG A 45 -8.98 -4.21 -4.05
N CYS A 46 -8.38 -3.23 -3.40
CA CYS A 46 -9.01 -1.93 -3.12
C CYS A 46 -8.46 -0.79 -3.99
N SER A 47 -7.31 -1.00 -4.65
CA SER A 47 -6.56 0.08 -5.29
C SER A 47 -7.21 0.72 -6.51
N GLY A 48 -8.13 0.01 -7.15
CA GLY A 48 -8.92 0.56 -8.24
C GLY A 48 -9.76 1.76 -7.82
N CYS A 49 -10.15 1.87 -6.54
CA CYS A 49 -11.02 2.94 -6.09
C CYS A 49 -10.35 3.83 -5.04
N HIS A 50 -9.52 3.30 -4.15
CA HIS A 50 -9.00 4.05 -3.02
C HIS A 50 -7.58 4.56 -3.24
N SER A 51 -7.29 5.77 -2.77
CA SER A 51 -5.92 6.27 -2.65
C SER A 51 -5.39 5.98 -1.26
N PHE A 52 -4.23 5.33 -1.17
CA PHE A 52 -3.52 5.01 0.06
C PHE A 52 -2.04 4.72 -0.26
N GLU A 53 -1.15 5.68 0.04
CA GLU A 53 0.29 5.62 -0.26
C GLU A 53 0.97 4.45 0.43
N ALA A 54 0.62 4.17 1.70
CA ALA A 54 1.16 3.05 2.45
C ALA A 54 0.96 1.68 1.78
N ALA A 55 -0.07 1.56 0.93
CA ALA A 55 -0.37 0.37 0.13
C ALA A 55 -0.08 0.56 -1.37
N ASN A 56 0.70 1.57 -1.77
CA ASN A 56 0.97 1.93 -3.17
C ASN A 56 -0.31 1.98 -4.03
N SER A 57 -1.34 2.64 -3.50
CA SER A 57 -2.68 2.67 -4.06
C SER A 57 -3.06 4.09 -4.44
N PHE A 58 -3.53 4.32 -5.67
CA PHE A 58 -3.76 5.69 -6.18
C PHE A 58 -5.19 5.97 -6.64
N GLY A 59 -6.09 4.99 -6.59
CA GLY A 59 -7.44 5.14 -7.14
C GLY A 59 -7.44 5.32 -8.67
N SER A 60 -8.58 5.14 -9.32
CA SER A 60 -8.69 5.22 -10.78
C SER A 60 -8.90 6.63 -11.35
N ASN A 61 -8.67 7.70 -10.57
CA ASN A 61 -9.05 9.05 -11.00
C ASN A 61 -7.85 9.96 -11.29
N PRO A 62 -7.48 10.15 -12.56
CA PRO A 62 -6.50 11.14 -12.95
C PRO A 62 -7.14 12.54 -12.92
N ASP A 63 -6.83 13.36 -11.91
CA ASP A 63 -6.77 14.84 -11.87
C ASP A 63 -7.88 15.70 -12.52
N LYS A 64 -8.98 15.14 -13.03
CA LYS A 64 -9.92 15.83 -13.94
C LYS A 64 -11.37 15.92 -13.48
N THR A 65 -11.72 15.37 -12.31
CA THR A 65 -13.06 15.52 -11.72
C THR A 65 -13.03 16.44 -10.49
N PRO A 66 -14.05 17.30 -10.27
CA PRO A 66 -14.14 18.13 -9.06
C PRO A 66 -14.18 17.30 -7.76
N LEU A 67 -13.48 17.73 -6.70
CA LEU A 67 -13.36 17.05 -5.37
C LEU A 67 -14.65 16.40 -4.88
N LYS A 68 -15.80 17.11 -4.97
CA LYS A 68 -17.11 16.63 -4.52
C LYS A 68 -17.62 15.35 -5.24
N TYR A 69 -17.10 15.04 -6.41
CA TYR A 69 -17.45 13.83 -7.17
C TYR A 69 -16.35 12.77 -7.12
N GLN A 70 -15.17 13.09 -6.60
CA GLN A 70 -14.01 12.20 -6.59
C GLN A 70 -14.23 11.02 -5.65
N GLU A 71 -14.60 11.27 -4.38
CA GLU A 71 -14.82 10.22 -3.37
C GLU A 71 -15.99 9.30 -3.70
N ARG A 72 -17.02 9.82 -4.38
CA ARG A 72 -18.20 9.02 -4.72
C ARG A 72 -17.83 7.87 -5.65
N THR A 73 -16.99 8.10 -6.66
CA THR A 73 -16.66 7.07 -7.67
C THR A 73 -15.30 6.40 -7.45
N ASN A 74 -14.43 6.97 -6.64
CA ASN A 74 -13.10 6.45 -6.32
C ASN A 74 -13.00 6.58 -4.81
N GLY A 75 -13.35 5.55 -4.05
CA GLY A 75 -13.52 5.63 -2.61
C GLY A 75 -12.47 6.45 -1.82
N PRO A 76 -12.74 6.73 -0.53
CA PRO A 76 -11.96 7.69 0.25
C PRO A 76 -10.44 7.57 0.15
N ASN A 77 -9.77 8.73 0.19
CA ASN A 77 -8.32 8.83 0.30
C ASN A 77 -7.89 8.63 1.76
N PHE A 78 -7.25 7.48 2.04
CA PHE A 78 -6.82 7.10 3.38
C PHE A 78 -5.50 7.77 3.81
N ASN A 79 -4.81 8.50 2.93
CA ASN A 79 -3.69 9.34 3.36
C ASN A 79 -4.17 10.49 4.27
N VAL A 80 -5.43 10.91 4.11
CA VAL A 80 -6.01 12.03 4.86
C VAL A 80 -7.15 11.61 5.77
N ARG A 81 -7.97 10.63 5.36
CA ARG A 81 -9.13 10.16 6.13
C ARG A 81 -8.72 9.02 7.03
N LYS A 82 -8.85 9.22 8.35
CA LYS A 82 -8.73 8.15 9.35
C LYS A 82 -10.01 7.34 9.40
N GLU A 83 -9.89 6.02 9.50
CA GLU A 83 -11.00 5.11 9.83
C GLU A 83 -10.59 4.17 10.97
N ASP A 84 -11.57 3.67 11.72
CA ASP A 84 -11.39 2.60 12.69
C ASP A 84 -11.67 1.23 12.08
N LYS A 85 -11.16 0.17 12.72
CA LYS A 85 -11.29 -1.21 12.24
C LYS A 85 -12.74 -1.64 12.00
N GLN A 86 -13.66 -1.30 12.91
CA GLN A 86 -15.05 -1.75 12.81
C GLN A 86 -15.78 -1.07 11.65
N SER A 87 -15.51 0.21 11.45
CA SER A 87 -15.96 0.97 10.29
C SER A 87 -15.47 0.36 8.97
N VAL A 88 -14.20 -0.04 8.91
CA VAL A 88 -13.63 -0.69 7.71
C VAL A 88 -14.26 -2.06 7.47
N LEU A 89 -14.38 -2.90 8.50
CA LEU A 89 -15.03 -4.21 8.38
C LEU A 89 -16.50 -4.08 7.93
N TYR A 90 -17.22 -3.09 8.46
CA TYR A 90 -18.58 -2.81 8.03
C TYR A 90 -18.61 -2.42 6.55
N ALA A 91 -17.74 -1.50 6.11
CA ALA A 91 -17.67 -1.07 4.73
C ALA A 91 -17.34 -2.23 3.78
N ILE A 92 -16.35 -3.06 4.12
CA ILE A 92 -15.98 -4.24 3.33
C ILE A 92 -17.17 -5.19 3.17
N ARG A 93 -17.89 -5.49 4.26
CA ARG A 93 -19.01 -6.44 4.24
C ARG A 93 -20.22 -5.91 3.46
N ASN A 94 -20.44 -4.59 3.45
CA ASN A 94 -21.67 -3.99 2.93
C ASN A 94 -21.51 -3.22 1.62
N GLY A 95 -20.29 -3.08 1.10
CA GLY A 95 -20.04 -2.30 -0.12
C GLY A 95 -19.96 -0.79 0.13
N GLY A 96 -19.23 -0.42 1.19
CA GLY A 96 -19.16 0.94 1.71
C GLY A 96 -20.38 1.28 2.57
N PHE A 97 -20.36 2.47 3.19
CA PHE A 97 -21.44 2.91 4.08
C PHE A 97 -22.79 3.12 3.37
N SER A 98 -22.78 3.32 2.06
CA SER A 98 -23.98 3.46 1.23
C SER A 98 -24.37 2.18 0.48
N GLY A 99 -23.46 1.20 0.35
CA GLY A 99 -23.67 0.01 -0.48
C GLY A 99 -23.78 0.26 -1.98
N ALA A 100 -23.56 1.50 -2.45
CA ALA A 100 -23.98 1.90 -3.79
C ALA A 100 -22.92 1.67 -4.90
N ILE A 101 -21.63 1.71 -4.55
CA ILE A 101 -20.52 1.77 -5.54
C ILE A 101 -19.40 0.80 -5.20
N MET A 102 -18.97 0.77 -3.93
CA MET A 102 -17.98 -0.21 -3.49
C MET A 102 -18.63 -1.61 -3.48
N PRO A 103 -18.00 -2.64 -4.05
CA PRO A 103 -18.53 -4.00 -3.99
C PRO A 103 -18.52 -4.55 -2.55
N ALA A 104 -19.58 -5.26 -2.16
CA ALA A 104 -19.63 -5.97 -0.90
C ALA A 104 -18.75 -7.23 -0.92
N ASN A 105 -18.17 -7.57 0.23
CA ASN A 105 -17.36 -8.77 0.47
C ASN A 105 -16.16 -8.90 -0.49
N ILE A 106 -15.51 -7.78 -0.80
CA ILE A 106 -14.32 -7.76 -1.68
C ILE A 106 -13.14 -8.58 -1.13
N VAL A 107 -13.07 -8.69 0.20
CA VAL A 107 -12.27 -9.62 1.00
C VAL A 107 -13.15 -10.15 2.14
N VAL A 108 -12.84 -11.32 2.69
CA VAL A 108 -13.64 -11.99 3.73
C VAL A 108 -12.75 -12.71 4.74
N GLY A 109 -13.31 -13.05 5.91
CA GLY A 109 -12.59 -13.79 6.95
C GLY A 109 -11.34 -13.05 7.41
N ASP A 110 -10.24 -13.78 7.56
CA ASP A 110 -8.96 -13.24 8.05
C ASP A 110 -8.41 -12.13 7.14
N ASP A 111 -8.58 -12.24 5.81
CA ASP A 111 -8.16 -11.20 4.87
C ASP A 111 -8.86 -9.85 5.13
N ALA A 112 -10.14 -9.89 5.52
CA ALA A 112 -10.87 -8.67 5.87
C ALA A 112 -10.37 -8.05 7.18
N GLU A 113 -9.99 -8.89 8.15
CA GLU A 113 -9.39 -8.43 9.41
C GLU A 113 -8.02 -7.79 9.16
N LEU A 114 -7.15 -8.43 8.36
CA LEU A 114 -5.83 -7.90 8.00
C LEU A 114 -5.92 -6.54 7.28
N VAL A 115 -6.84 -6.42 6.32
CA VAL A 115 -7.08 -5.13 5.63
C VAL A 115 -7.59 -4.07 6.61
N ALA A 116 -8.50 -4.44 7.52
CA ALA A 116 -9.06 -3.50 8.48
C ALA A 116 -8.03 -3.04 9.52
N ASP A 117 -7.17 -3.95 10.02
CA ASP A 117 -6.06 -3.63 10.91
C ASP A 117 -5.05 -2.70 10.23
N PHE A 118 -4.68 -3.00 8.97
CA PHE A 118 -3.79 -2.14 8.19
C PHE A 118 -4.37 -0.72 8.00
N VAL A 119 -5.64 -0.61 7.59
CA VAL A 119 -6.28 0.71 7.39
C VAL A 119 -6.39 1.46 8.72
N GLU A 120 -6.81 0.81 9.80
CA GLU A 120 -6.87 1.44 11.12
C GLU A 120 -5.51 1.94 11.57
N GLU A 121 -4.44 1.18 11.32
CA GLU A 121 -3.11 1.56 11.77
C GLU A 121 -2.58 2.74 10.93
N TYR A 122 -2.57 2.62 9.60
CA TYR A 122 -1.87 3.53 8.69
C TYR A 122 -2.69 4.71 8.17
N ALA A 123 -4.03 4.66 8.18
CA ALA A 123 -4.83 5.73 7.60
C ALA A 123 -4.70 7.04 8.41
N GLY A 124 -4.77 8.17 7.71
CA GLY A 124 -4.67 9.51 8.28
C GLY A 124 -3.31 9.86 8.90
N ARG A 125 -2.29 9.01 8.73
CA ARG A 125 -0.92 9.34 9.14
C ARG A 125 -0.38 10.42 8.20
N LYS A 126 0.25 11.42 8.79
CA LYS A 126 1.12 12.30 8.00
C LYS A 126 2.38 11.49 7.66
N PRO A 127 2.90 11.57 6.42
CA PRO A 127 4.25 11.10 6.19
C PRO A 127 5.15 11.79 7.20
N GLU A 128 5.96 11.03 7.93
CA GLU A 128 6.93 11.59 8.86
C GLU A 128 7.83 12.48 8.00
N SER A 129 7.66 13.81 8.12
CA SER A 129 8.61 14.74 7.54
C SER A 129 9.93 14.39 8.21
N THR A 130 10.89 13.91 7.44
CA THR A 130 12.29 13.80 7.88
C THR A 130 12.62 15.08 8.63
N ASP A 131 12.75 14.98 9.96
CA ASP A 131 13.13 16.09 10.80
C ASP A 131 14.54 16.50 10.36
N GLU A 132 14.62 17.48 9.46
CA GLU A 132 15.84 18.26 9.28
C GLU A 132 16.06 19.03 10.57
N SER A 133 16.81 18.39 11.46
CA SER A 133 17.65 19.03 12.45
C SER A 133 18.67 19.89 11.70
N GLY A 134 18.19 21.03 11.19
CA GLY A 134 18.95 22.06 10.50
C GLY A 134 18.93 23.31 11.35
N SER A 135 19.91 23.41 12.23
CA SER A 135 20.25 24.64 12.94
C SER A 135 20.58 25.72 11.92
N ASP A 136 19.75 26.78 11.80
CA ASP A 136 20.19 28.04 11.22
C ASP A 136 19.60 29.21 12.00
N GLY A 137 20.52 30.00 12.56
CA GLY A 137 20.25 31.05 13.51
C GLY A 137 19.60 32.27 12.87
N PHE A 138 18.55 32.76 13.52
CA PHE A 138 18.06 34.11 13.33
C PHE A 138 18.45 34.95 14.54
N SER A 139 19.68 35.48 14.51
CA SER A 139 20.14 36.53 15.42
C SER A 139 19.79 37.87 14.80
N THR A 140 18.65 38.44 15.23
CA THR A 140 18.22 39.78 14.82
C THR A 140 19.25 40.82 15.21
N GLY A 141 19.81 41.46 14.19
CA GLY A 141 20.69 42.60 14.31
C GLY A 141 20.01 43.78 15.00
N ASN A 142 20.73 44.32 15.97
CA ASN A 142 20.49 45.59 16.62
C ASN A 142 20.64 46.75 15.63
N GLN A 143 19.63 47.61 15.49
CA GLN A 143 19.78 48.98 15.02
C GLN A 143 18.84 49.87 15.85
N GLY A 144 19.40 50.53 16.87
CA GLY A 144 18.86 51.78 17.41
C GLY A 144 19.34 52.98 16.56
N PRO A 145 19.38 54.21 17.10
CA PRO A 145 18.72 54.74 18.29
C PRO A 145 17.29 55.26 18.03
#